data_AF-A0A561X7L6-F1
#
_entry.id   AF-A0A561X7L6-F1
#
_cell.length_a   1.000
_cell.length_b   1.000
_cell.length_c   1.000
_cell.angle_alpha   90.00
_cell.angle_beta   90.00
_cell.angle_gamma   90.00
#
_symmetry.space_group_name_H-M   'P 1'
#
loop_
_entity.id
_entity.type
_entity.pdbx_description
1 polymer ?
#
loop_
_entity_poly.entity_id
_entity_poly.type
_entity_poly.pdbx_seq_one_letter_code
_entity_poly.pdbx_strand_id
1 'polypeptide(L)'
;MAVVAHTEEDVKLLARLMRAEAEGDGRLGMLMVGNVGINRVIADCLDFRGIRSIRQMVFQSPGGFEAVQKGYFYQRARDIDIGLARQVIRGWRYHPATNALWFFKPPEGEPCPPQWFNQWNVGRYKSHCFFAPTQSDCPRVY
;
A
#
# COMPACT_ATOMS: atom_id res chain seq x y z
N MET A 1 19.27 -1.56 -4.45
CA MET A 1 19.21 -0.79 -3.20
C MET A 1 17.75 -0.67 -2.78
N ALA A 2 17.46 -0.49 -1.49
CA ALA A 2 16.11 -0.24 -1.01
C ALA A 2 15.75 1.25 -1.18
N VAL A 3 14.46 1.54 -1.42
CA VAL A 3 13.97 2.92 -1.58
C VAL A 3 13.56 3.58 -0.27
N VAL A 4 13.45 2.79 0.81
CA VAL A 4 13.20 3.25 2.18
C VAL A 4 14.08 2.51 3.17
N ALA A 5 14.47 3.20 4.25
CA ALA A 5 15.14 2.57 5.38
C ALA A 5 14.20 1.58 6.08
N HIS A 6 14.72 0.42 6.45
CA HIS A 6 13.93 -0.65 7.07
C HIS A 6 14.80 -1.59 7.91
N THR A 7 14.17 -2.20 8.89
CA THR A 7 14.67 -3.35 9.65
C THR A 7 14.01 -4.64 9.18
N GLU A 8 14.49 -5.80 9.63
CA GLU A 8 13.83 -7.08 9.38
C GLU A 8 12.43 -7.16 9.98
N GLU A 9 12.19 -6.48 11.10
CA GLU A 9 10.86 -6.40 11.71
C GLU A 9 9.90 -5.55 10.87
N ASP A 10 10.40 -4.50 10.20
CA ASP A 10 9.60 -3.73 9.24
C ASP A 10 9.23 -4.57 8.02
N VAL A 11 10.13 -5.43 7.52
CA VAL A 11 9.83 -6.35 6.41
C VAL A 11 8.71 -7.31 6.80
N LYS A 12 8.81 -7.91 8.01
CA LYS A 12 7.75 -8.81 8.53
C LYS A 12 6.44 -8.06 8.80
N LEU A 13 6.50 -6.81 9.25
CA LEU A 13 5.33 -5.97 9.44
C LEU A 13 4.63 -5.68 8.11
N LEU A 14 5.39 -5.28 7.08
CA LEU A 14 4.86 -5.04 5.75
C LEU A 14 4.29 -6.32 5.12
N ALA A 15 4.97 -7.46 5.28
CA ALA A 15 4.48 -8.75 4.79
C ALA A 15 3.12 -9.13 5.39
N ARG A 16 2.94 -8.92 6.70
CA ARG A 16 1.65 -9.15 7.38
C ARG A 16 0.56 -8.22 6.86
N LEU A 17 0.89 -6.95 6.64
CA LEU A 17 -0.03 -5.98 6.05
C LEU A 17 -0.48 -6.39 4.66
N MET A 18 0.47 -6.68 3.76
CA MET A 18 0.17 -7.07 2.39
C MET A 18 -0.73 -8.31 2.33
N ARG A 19 -0.49 -9.31 3.20
CA ARG A 19 -1.37 -10.49 3.32
C ARG A 19 -2.75 -10.09 3.79
N ALA A 20 -2.82 -9.33 4.89
CA ALA A 20 -4.09 -8.97 5.51
C ALA A 20 -5.02 -8.18 4.58
N GLU A 21 -4.44 -7.32 3.74
CA GLU A 21 -5.19 -6.46 2.82
C GLU A 21 -5.53 -7.15 1.49
N ALA A 22 -4.68 -8.05 0.98
CA ALA A 22 -4.80 -8.51 -0.41
C ALA A 22 -4.49 -9.99 -0.66
N GLU A 23 -4.53 -10.85 0.37
CA GLU A 23 -4.36 -12.30 0.19
C GLU A 23 -5.34 -12.88 -0.84
N GLY A 24 -6.61 -12.48 -0.80
CA GLY A 24 -7.63 -12.93 -1.76
C GLY A 24 -7.37 -12.46 -3.21
N ASP A 25 -6.62 -11.36 -3.38
CA ASP A 25 -6.23 -10.86 -4.70
C ASP A 25 -4.94 -11.53 -5.21
N GLY A 26 -4.32 -12.38 -4.40
CA GLY A 26 -3.11 -13.13 -4.72
C GLY A 26 -1.85 -12.26 -4.72
N ARG A 27 -0.73 -12.88 -5.12
CA ARG A 27 0.62 -12.29 -4.97
C ARG A 27 0.76 -10.89 -5.59
N LEU A 28 0.15 -10.66 -6.75
CA LEU A 28 0.22 -9.36 -7.42
C LEU A 28 -0.60 -8.29 -6.69
N GLY A 29 -1.78 -8.64 -6.15
CA GLY A 29 -2.56 -7.71 -5.31
C GLY A 29 -1.80 -7.34 -4.03
N MET A 30 -1.17 -8.31 -3.38
CA MET A 30 -0.29 -8.08 -2.24
C MET A 30 0.85 -7.11 -2.57
N LEU A 31 1.51 -7.30 -3.72
CA LEU A 31 2.55 -6.40 -4.22
C LEU A 31 2.03 -4.98 -4.46
N MET A 32 0.82 -4.82 -4.99
CA MET A 32 0.20 -3.50 -5.19
C MET A 32 -0.09 -2.78 -3.87
N VAL A 33 -0.61 -3.48 -2.86
CA VAL A 33 -0.77 -2.91 -1.50
C VAL A 33 0.57 -2.49 -0.93
N GLY A 34 1.59 -3.35 -1.05
CA GLY A 34 2.95 -3.03 -0.62
C GLY A 34 3.51 -1.81 -1.34
N ASN A 35 3.25 -1.69 -2.64
CA ASN A 35 3.67 -0.55 -3.45
C ASN A 35 3.01 0.76 -2.99
N VAL A 36 1.70 0.75 -2.70
CA VAL A 36 1.01 1.91 -2.10
C VAL A 36 1.63 2.27 -0.75
N GLY A 37 1.86 1.29 0.12
CA GLY A 37 2.48 1.52 1.42
C GLY A 37 3.86 2.16 1.33
N ILE A 38 4.72 1.67 0.42
CA ILE A 38 6.04 2.28 0.20
C ILE A 38 5.91 3.67 -0.43
N ASN A 39 4.99 3.88 -1.36
CA ASN A 39 4.72 5.20 -1.93
C ASN A 39 4.35 6.20 -0.83
N ARG A 40 3.50 5.83 0.14
CA ARG A 40 3.14 6.70 1.28
C ARG A 40 4.35 7.12 2.13
N VAL A 41 5.34 6.24 2.31
CA VAL A 41 6.58 6.57 3.03
C VAL A 41 7.46 7.54 2.23
N ILE A 42 7.41 7.48 0.90
CA ILE A 42 8.22 8.34 0.02
C ILE A 42 7.53 9.69 -0.26
N ALA A 43 6.20 9.70 -0.38
CA ALA A 43 5.40 10.78 -0.94
C ALA A 43 5.52 12.09 -0.17
N ASP A 44 5.39 12.02 1.16
CA ASP A 44 5.38 13.17 2.06
C ASP A 44 4.51 14.35 1.59
N CYS A 45 3.30 14.04 1.13
CA CYS A 45 2.36 15.00 0.54
C CYS A 45 0.93 14.67 0.96
N LEU A 46 0.02 15.64 0.78
CA LEU A 46 -1.42 15.48 1.05
C LEU A 46 -1.68 14.84 2.42
N ASP A 47 -2.46 13.75 2.47
CA ASP A 47 -2.84 13.04 3.68
C ASP A 47 -1.66 12.27 4.35
N PHE A 48 -0.55 12.10 3.64
CA PHE A 48 0.57 11.23 4.05
C PHE A 48 1.84 12.02 4.43
N ARG A 49 1.67 13.31 4.76
CA ARG A 49 2.77 14.13 5.31
C ARG A 49 3.25 13.57 6.64
N GLY A 50 4.56 13.60 6.86
CA GLY A 50 5.18 13.14 8.11
C GLY A 50 5.32 11.61 8.27
N ILE A 51 4.84 10.81 7.33
CA ILE A 51 5.10 9.36 7.30
C ILE A 51 6.53 9.13 6.79
N ARG A 52 7.42 8.57 7.63
CA ARG A 52 8.86 8.41 7.33
C ARG A 52 9.37 6.98 7.47
N SER A 53 8.55 6.08 7.99
CA SER A 53 8.91 4.67 8.19
C SER A 53 7.75 3.74 7.84
N ILE A 54 8.09 2.49 7.54
CA ILE A 54 7.09 1.44 7.28
C ILE A 54 6.17 1.27 8.49
N ARG A 55 6.71 1.31 9.71
CA ARG A 55 5.90 1.24 10.93
C ARG A 55 4.90 2.39 11.04
N GLN A 56 5.33 3.64 10.81
CA GLN A 56 4.41 4.79 10.82
C GLN A 56 3.33 4.65 9.75
N MET A 57 3.69 4.16 8.55
CA MET A 57 2.72 3.92 7.48
C MET A 57 1.70 2.86 7.85
N VAL A 58 2.14 1.72 8.40
CA VAL A 58 1.24 0.62 8.79
C VAL A 58 0.25 1.06 9.88
N PHE A 59 0.71 1.85 10.85
CA PHE A 59 -0.10 2.29 11.99
C PHE A 59 -0.59 3.74 11.87
N GLN A 60 -0.62 4.30 10.66
CA GLN A 60 -1.07 5.67 10.45
C GLN A 60 -2.55 5.84 10.83
N SER A 61 -2.90 7.03 11.32
CA SER A 61 -4.28 7.43 11.54
C SER A 61 -4.38 8.95 11.42
N PRO A 62 -5.30 9.51 10.61
CA PRO A 62 -6.30 8.83 9.77
C PRO A 62 -5.71 8.18 8.50
N GLY A 63 -6.55 7.50 7.71
CA GLY A 63 -6.15 6.87 6.43
C GLY A 63 -5.35 5.57 6.57
N GLY A 64 -5.37 4.97 7.75
CA GLY A 64 -4.71 3.71 8.07
C GLY A 64 -5.43 2.47 7.54
N PHE A 65 -4.85 1.32 7.86
CA PHE A 65 -5.31 0.02 7.42
C PHE A 65 -6.21 -0.62 8.49
N GLU A 66 -7.39 -1.10 8.12
CA GLU A 66 -8.30 -1.74 9.08
C GLU A 66 -7.68 -3.02 9.66
N ALA A 67 -6.83 -3.71 8.88
CA ALA A 67 -6.17 -4.95 9.29
C ALA A 67 -5.45 -4.85 10.65
N VAL A 68 -4.85 -3.71 10.98
CA VAL A 68 -4.07 -3.57 12.24
C VAL A 68 -4.92 -3.68 13.51
N GLN A 69 -6.25 -3.53 13.37
CA GLN A 69 -7.21 -3.69 14.45
C GLN A 69 -7.65 -5.15 14.65
N LYS A 70 -7.33 -6.03 13.71
CA LYS A 70 -7.76 -7.43 13.73
C LYS A 70 -6.65 -8.33 14.26
N GLY A 71 -6.99 -9.26 15.15
CA GLY A 71 -5.99 -10.15 15.78
C GLY A 71 -5.16 -10.97 14.79
N TYR A 72 -5.75 -11.38 13.66
CA TYR A 72 -5.04 -12.18 12.64
C TYR A 72 -3.86 -11.44 11.99
N PHE A 73 -3.84 -10.11 12.02
CA PHE A 73 -2.74 -9.31 11.48
C PHE A 73 -1.42 -9.61 12.21
N TYR A 74 -1.48 -9.91 13.51
CA TYR A 74 -0.29 -10.14 14.33
C TYR A 74 0.26 -11.57 14.24
N GLN A 75 -0.40 -12.47 13.49
CA GLN A 75 0.12 -13.80 13.21
C GLN A 75 1.46 -13.72 12.45
N ARG A 76 2.29 -14.75 12.59
CA ARG A 76 3.61 -14.84 11.95
C ARG A 76 3.53 -14.55 10.44
N ALA A 77 4.49 -13.76 9.96
CA ALA A 77 4.69 -13.52 8.53
C ALA A 77 5.21 -14.80 7.85
N ARG A 78 4.66 -15.13 6.67
CA ARG A 78 5.12 -16.29 5.89
C ARG A 78 6.33 -15.89 5.05
N ASP A 79 7.24 -16.83 4.80
CA ASP A 79 8.46 -16.57 4.02
C ASP A 79 8.16 -16.05 2.61
N ILE A 80 7.08 -16.54 2.00
CA ILE A 80 6.62 -16.04 0.70
C ILE A 80 6.20 -14.56 0.77
N ASP A 81 5.48 -14.14 1.81
CA ASP A 81 5.03 -12.76 1.98
C ASP A 81 6.21 -11.83 2.28
N ILE A 82 7.17 -12.31 3.07
CA ILE A 82 8.44 -11.61 3.34
C ILE A 82 9.19 -11.36 2.03
N GLY A 83 9.25 -12.35 1.14
CA GLY A 83 9.83 -12.21 -0.20
C GLY A 83 9.16 -11.11 -1.02
N LEU A 84 7.83 -11.03 -0.98
CA LEU A 84 7.07 -9.98 -1.67
C LEU A 84 7.32 -8.58 -1.06
N ALA A 85 7.33 -8.47 0.27
CA ALA A 85 7.63 -7.22 0.97
C ALA A 85 9.01 -6.67 0.59
N ARG A 86 10.02 -7.54 0.47
CA ARG A 86 11.36 -7.12 0.00
C ARG A 86 11.36 -6.60 -1.43
N GLN A 87 10.50 -7.09 -2.32
CA GLN A 87 10.43 -6.58 -3.70
C GLN A 87 9.94 -5.13 -3.73
N VAL A 88 8.86 -4.83 -3.01
CA VAL A 88 8.32 -3.45 -2.97
C VAL A 88 9.27 -2.49 -2.23
N ILE A 89 9.97 -2.95 -1.18
CA ILE A 89 11.00 -2.16 -0.49
C ILE A 89 12.20 -1.86 -1.41
N ARG A 90 12.47 -2.71 -2.42
CA ARG A 90 13.47 -2.45 -3.47
C ARG A 90 12.98 -1.49 -4.55
N GLY A 91 11.75 -0.99 -4.46
CA GLY A 91 11.18 -0.02 -5.38
C GLY A 91 10.50 -0.63 -6.62
N TRP A 92 10.15 -1.91 -6.60
CA TRP A 92 9.41 -2.52 -7.71
C TRP A 92 8.01 -1.91 -7.78
N ARG A 93 7.64 -1.41 -8.96
CA ARG A 93 6.36 -0.77 -9.20
C ARG A 93 5.41 -1.66 -9.99
N TYR A 94 4.13 -1.66 -9.63
CA TYR A 94 3.10 -2.51 -10.23
C TYR A 94 1.86 -1.70 -10.56
N HIS A 95 1.43 -1.71 -11.82
CA HIS A 95 0.20 -1.05 -12.25
C HIS A 95 -1.05 -1.80 -11.73
N PRO A 96 -2.09 -1.12 -11.21
CA PRO A 96 -2.29 0.34 -11.18
C PRO A 96 -1.72 1.07 -9.95
N ALA A 97 -1.03 0.37 -9.05
CA ALA A 97 -0.47 0.93 -7.83
C ALA A 97 0.82 1.76 -8.01
N THR A 98 1.36 1.86 -9.23
CA THR A 98 2.65 2.50 -9.57
C THR A 98 2.89 3.79 -8.78
N ASN A 99 1.92 4.72 -8.83
CA ASN A 99 1.96 6.00 -8.12
C ASN A 99 0.79 6.19 -7.16
N ALA A 100 0.01 5.13 -6.91
CA ALA A 100 -1.17 5.23 -6.07
C ALA A 100 -0.77 5.44 -4.60
N LEU A 101 -1.55 6.27 -3.89
CA LEU A 101 -1.45 6.44 -2.44
C LEU A 101 -2.72 5.99 -1.71
N TRP A 102 -3.84 5.87 -2.42
CA TRP A 102 -5.09 5.37 -1.87
C TRP A 102 -5.55 4.14 -2.65
N PHE A 103 -6.17 3.21 -1.93
CA PHE A 103 -6.94 2.13 -2.50
C PHE A 103 -8.09 1.76 -1.57
N PHE A 104 -9.13 1.15 -2.12
CA PHE A 104 -10.17 0.51 -1.33
C PHE A 104 -10.83 -0.59 -2.14
N LYS A 105 -11.55 -1.48 -1.44
CA LYS A 105 -12.41 -2.50 -2.04
C LYS A 105 -13.85 -1.98 -2.02
N PRO A 106 -14.46 -1.64 -3.19
CA PRO A 106 -15.87 -1.28 -3.24
C PRO A 106 -16.75 -2.48 -2.84
N PRO A 107 -18.02 -2.24 -2.49
CA PRO A 107 -19.00 -3.31 -2.33
C PRO A 107 -19.02 -4.25 -3.54
N GLU A 108 -19.38 -5.50 -3.29
CA GLU A 108 -19.39 -6.51 -4.36
C GLU A 108 -20.34 -6.09 -5.49
N GLY A 109 -19.86 -6.18 -6.73
CA GLY A 109 -20.60 -5.76 -7.92
C GLY A 109 -20.52 -4.26 -8.24
N GLU A 110 -20.02 -3.42 -7.34
CA GLU A 110 -19.92 -1.98 -7.61
C GLU A 110 -18.71 -1.61 -8.49
N PRO A 111 -18.87 -0.63 -9.40
CA PRO A 111 -17.77 -0.10 -10.17
C PRO A 111 -16.85 0.74 -9.29
N CYS A 112 -15.58 0.87 -9.70
CA CYS A 112 -14.72 1.86 -9.06
C CYS A 112 -15.21 3.27 -9.42
N PRO A 113 -15.36 4.19 -8.44
CA PRO A 113 -15.73 5.56 -8.76
C PRO A 113 -14.61 6.23 -9.58
N PRO A 114 -14.93 7.27 -10.37
CA PRO A 114 -13.92 8.01 -11.12
C PRO A 114 -12.95 8.75 -10.19
N GLN A 115 -13.43 9.18 -9.02
CA GLN A 115 -12.62 9.87 -8.02
C GLN A 115 -12.93 9.41 -6.60
N TRP A 116 -11.92 9.49 -5.73
CA TRP A 116 -12.02 9.29 -4.29
C TRP A 116 -10.96 10.14 -3.59
N PHE A 117 -11.30 10.78 -2.46
CA PHE A 117 -10.43 11.78 -1.80
C PHE A 117 -9.90 12.88 -2.74
N ASN A 118 -10.71 13.31 -3.72
CA ASN A 118 -10.33 14.24 -4.80
C ASN A 118 -9.18 13.74 -5.71
N GLN A 119 -8.90 12.44 -5.71
CA GLN A 119 -7.85 11.83 -6.53
C GLN A 119 -8.48 11.00 -7.65
N TRP A 120 -7.82 10.93 -8.80
CA TRP A 120 -8.32 10.19 -9.95
C TRP A 120 -8.05 8.69 -9.81
N ASN A 121 -9.04 7.90 -10.21
CA ASN A 121 -8.90 6.47 -10.36
C ASN A 121 -7.88 6.16 -11.47
N VAL A 122 -6.85 5.39 -11.13
CA VAL A 122 -5.79 4.97 -12.06
C VAL A 122 -5.92 3.51 -12.47
N GLY A 123 -6.90 2.79 -11.94
CA GLY A 123 -7.25 1.45 -12.37
C GLY A 123 -7.80 0.58 -11.26
N ARG A 124 -8.25 -0.60 -11.67
CA ARG A 124 -8.72 -1.66 -10.78
C ARG A 124 -7.83 -2.87 -10.94
N TYR A 125 -7.46 -3.50 -9.84
CA TYR A 125 -6.93 -4.86 -9.85
C TYR A 125 -7.80 -5.74 -8.96
N LYS A 126 -8.50 -6.69 -9.59
CA LYS A 126 -9.46 -7.58 -8.93
C LYS A 126 -10.41 -6.81 -8.01
N SER A 127 -10.28 -6.97 -6.69
CA SER A 127 -11.20 -6.36 -5.74
C SER A 127 -10.85 -4.91 -5.40
N HIS A 128 -9.64 -4.42 -5.69
CA HIS A 128 -9.20 -3.09 -5.28
C HIS A 128 -9.22 -2.06 -6.41
N CYS A 129 -9.73 -0.87 -6.09
CA CYS A 129 -9.63 0.35 -6.89
C CYS A 129 -8.47 1.20 -6.38
N PHE A 130 -7.67 1.78 -7.28
CA PHE A 130 -6.46 2.53 -6.92
C PHE A 130 -6.56 3.97 -7.39
N PHE A 131 -6.07 4.90 -6.56
CA PHE A 131 -6.14 6.33 -6.83
C PHE A 131 -4.76 6.97 -6.60
N ALA A 132 -4.36 7.82 -7.53
CA ALA A 132 -3.06 8.47 -7.51
C ALA A 132 -3.20 10.00 -7.46
N PRO A 133 -2.29 10.68 -6.76
CA PRO A 133 -2.21 12.13 -6.80
C PRO A 133 -1.68 12.61 -8.14
N THR A 134 -1.83 13.90 -8.42
CA THR A 134 -1.13 14.52 -9.54
C THR A 134 0.37 14.63 -9.26
N GLN A 135 1.19 14.71 -10.30
CA GLN A 135 2.63 14.94 -10.14
C GLN A 135 2.93 16.31 -9.50
N SER A 136 2.08 17.32 -9.72
CA SER A 136 2.24 18.64 -9.09
C SER A 136 2.01 18.59 -7.57
N ASP A 137 1.05 17.79 -7.09
CA ASP A 137 0.76 17.68 -5.67
C ASP A 137 1.77 16.80 -4.93
N CYS A 138 2.25 15.74 -5.58
CA CYS A 138 3.09 14.71 -4.99
C CYS A 138 4.25 14.29 -5.92
N PRO A 139 5.22 15.18 -6.20
CA PRO A 139 6.27 14.94 -7.18
C PRO A 139 7.18 13.76 -6.82
N ARG A 140 7.33 13.45 -5.53
CA ARG A 140 8.24 12.38 -5.05
C ARG A 140 7.80 10.96 -5.40
N VAL A 141 6.53 10.77 -5.77
CA VAL A 141 5.98 9.45 -6.08
C VAL A 141 6.18 9.08 -7.55
N TYR A 142 6.36 10.08 -8.41
CA TYR A 142 6.58 9.92 -9.86
C TYR A 142 8.07 9.69 -10.12
#